data_AF-A0AAU8TQI1-F1
#
_entry.id   AF-A0AAU8TQI1-F1
#
_cell.length_a   1.000
_cell.length_b   1.000
_cell.length_c   1.000
_cell.angle_alpha   90.00
_cell.angle_beta   90.00
_cell.angle_gamma   90.00
#
_symmetry.space_group_name_H-M   'P 1'
#
loop_
_entity.id
_entity.type
_entity.pdbx_description
1 polymer ?
#
loop_
_entity_poly.entity_id
_entity_poly.type
_entity_poly.pdbx_seq_one_letter_code
_entity_poly.pdbx_strand_id
1 'polypeptide(L)'
;MKLLTAFAVIAFSLSFGANAFAQSSTGGLTRAEVYAQLVQAEADGLVPAPRSDYPPSAEAVARNREIYAIRHGADAASPTTTTDSAAAHSESASN
;
A
#
# COMPACT_ATOMS: atom_id res chain seq x y z
N MET A 1 56.23 -22.86 11.46
CA MET A 1 54.86 -22.50 11.01
C MET A 1 53.94 -22.49 12.22
N LYS A 2 53.78 -21.37 12.95
CA LYS A 2 52.72 -21.10 13.96
C LYS A 2 52.94 -19.79 14.75
N LEU A 3 53.54 -18.77 14.12
CA LEU A 3 53.71 -17.44 14.70
C LEU A 3 53.24 -16.35 13.72
N LEU A 4 52.12 -16.60 13.05
CA LEU A 4 51.59 -15.71 12.01
C LEU A 4 50.06 -15.65 12.01
N THR A 5 49.43 -15.90 13.16
CA THR A 5 47.97 -15.87 13.34
C THR A 5 47.54 -14.98 14.51
N ALA A 6 48.41 -14.07 14.98
CA ALA A 6 48.13 -13.21 16.13
C ALA A 6 47.94 -11.72 15.81
N PHE A 7 47.83 -11.34 14.52
CA PHE A 7 47.57 -9.96 14.10
C PHE A 7 46.18 -9.74 13.48
N ALA A 8 45.29 -10.73 13.52
CA ALA A 8 43.90 -10.59 13.08
C ALA A 8 42.97 -10.02 14.18
N VAL A 9 43.53 -9.37 15.20
CA VAL A 9 42.79 -8.64 16.25
C VAL A 9 43.16 -7.16 16.15
N ILE A 10 43.06 -6.60 14.95
CA ILE A 10 43.25 -5.16 14.72
C ILE A 10 41.89 -4.59 14.31
N ALA A 11 41.31 -3.83 15.25
CA ALA A 11 40.44 -2.70 14.99
C ALA A 11 39.02 -2.95 14.44
N PHE A 12 38.23 -3.85 15.04
CA PHE A 12 36.77 -3.79 14.90
C PHE A 12 36.05 -3.50 16.22
N SER A 13 36.55 -2.54 16.99
CA SER A 13 35.98 -2.18 18.30
C SER A 13 35.93 -0.67 18.52
N LEU A 14 35.45 0.09 17.53
CA LEU A 14 35.22 1.54 17.70
C LEU A 14 34.07 2.08 16.86
N SER A 15 32.99 1.33 16.75
CA SER A 15 31.73 1.88 16.20
C SER A 15 30.53 1.39 16.99
N PHE A 16 30.61 1.48 18.32
CA PHE A 16 29.41 1.66 19.12
C PHE A 16 29.05 3.15 19.09
N GLY A 17 28.45 3.56 17.98
CA GLY A 17 27.99 4.92 17.77
C GLY A 17 26.86 5.22 18.75
N ALA A 18 27.13 6.15 19.66
CA ALA A 18 26.11 6.81 20.45
C ALA A 18 25.17 7.59 19.51
N ASN A 19 24.11 6.94 19.04
CA ASN A 19 22.93 7.61 18.52
C ASN A 19 21.76 7.39 19.50
N ALA A 20 21.97 7.75 20.76
CA ALA A 20 20.89 7.92 21.73
C ALA A 20 20.27 9.31 21.56
N PHE A 21 19.88 9.64 20.32
CA PHE A 21 18.90 10.69 20.08
C PHE A 21 17.61 9.98 19.69
N ALA A 22 16.74 9.77 20.67
CA ALA A 22 15.31 9.68 20.41
C ALA A 22 14.82 11.08 19.99
N GLN A 23 15.34 11.61 18.88
CA GLN A 23 14.65 12.61 18.11
C GLN A 23 13.67 11.83 17.24
N SER A 24 12.60 11.34 17.85
CA SER A 24 11.41 10.92 17.13
C SER A 24 10.69 12.14 16.57
N SER A 25 11.43 13.00 15.87
CA SER A 25 10.88 13.92 14.88
C SER A 25 10.73 13.12 13.59
N THR A 26 10.01 12.00 13.65
CA THR A 26 9.37 11.51 12.43
C THR A 26 8.39 12.60 12.08
N GLY A 27 8.70 13.37 11.03
CA GLY A 27 7.73 14.33 10.50
C GLY A 27 6.39 13.62 10.39
N GLY A 28 5.31 14.27 10.85
CA GLY A 28 3.99 13.68 10.78
C GLY A 28 3.69 13.19 9.36
N LEU A 29 2.90 12.13 9.25
CA LEU A 29 2.54 11.55 7.96
C LEU A 29 2.06 12.64 7.02
N THR A 30 2.56 12.61 5.79
CA THR A 30 2.02 13.51 4.76
C THR A 30 0.57 13.12 4.47
N ARG A 31 -0.23 14.05 3.95
CA ARG A 31 -1.62 13.74 3.56
C ARG A 31 -1.67 12.56 2.59
N ALA A 32 -0.74 12.50 1.64
CA ALA A 32 -0.64 11.42 0.67
C ALA A 32 -0.39 10.06 1.35
N GLU A 33 0.49 10.01 2.36
CA GLU A 33 0.75 8.80 3.13
C GLU A 33 -0.47 8.35 3.94
N VAL A 34 -1.20 9.29 4.56
CA VAL A 34 -2.44 8.97 5.29
C VAL A 34 -3.48 8.40 4.35
N TYR A 35 -3.66 8.99 3.17
CA TYR A 35 -4.58 8.45 2.17
C TYR A 35 -4.19 7.04 1.72
N ALA A 36 -2.90 6.79 1.46
CA ALA A 36 -2.43 5.47 1.09
C ALA A 36 -2.72 4.43 2.19
N GLN A 37 -2.51 4.80 3.46
CA GLN A 37 -2.83 3.94 4.60
C GLN A 37 -4.33 3.68 4.75
N LEU A 38 -5.17 4.69 4.51
CA LEU A 38 -6.62 4.51 4.57
C LEU A 38 -7.13 3.59 3.46
N VAL A 39 -6.60 3.73 2.24
CA VAL A 39 -6.93 2.81 1.12
C VAL A 39 -6.53 1.38 1.47
N GLN A 40 -5.34 1.19 2.05
CA GLN A 40 -4.90 -0.13 2.50
C GLN A 40 -5.80 -0.68 3.62
N ALA A 41 -6.14 0.15 4.61
CA ALA A 41 -7.02 -0.26 5.71
C ALA A 41 -8.44 -0.61 5.24
N GLU A 42 -8.94 0.06 4.19
CA GLU A 42 -10.21 -0.29 3.56
C GLU A 42 -10.13 -1.63 2.82
N ALA A 43 -9.04 -1.86 2.06
CA ALA A 43 -8.78 -3.14 1.41
C ALA A 43 -8.67 -4.29 2.42
N ASP A 44 -8.05 -4.03 3.57
CA ASP A 44 -7.93 -4.99 4.67
C ASP A 44 -9.25 -5.19 5.45
N GLY A 45 -10.29 -4.40 5.15
CA GLY A 45 -11.61 -4.45 5.78
C GLY A 45 -11.69 -3.83 7.18
N LEU A 46 -10.63 -3.16 7.63
CA LEU A 46 -10.57 -2.52 8.95
C LEU A 46 -11.43 -1.26 9.02
N VAL A 47 -11.57 -0.58 7.88
CA VAL A 47 -12.39 0.62 7.70
C VAL A 47 -13.42 0.33 6.62
N PRO A 48 -14.67 0.82 6.76
CA PRO A 48 -15.21 1.58 7.89
C PRO A 48 -15.60 0.69 9.10
N ALA A 49 -15.35 1.19 10.30
CA ALA A 49 -15.82 0.60 11.56
C ALA A 49 -16.52 1.68 12.41
N PRO A 50 -17.73 1.42 12.94
CA PRO A 50 -18.40 2.37 13.82
C PRO A 50 -17.63 2.51 15.14
N ARG A 51 -17.69 3.68 15.77
CA ARG A 51 -16.91 4.00 16.98
C ARG A 51 -17.19 3.08 18.17
N SER A 52 -18.39 2.48 18.23
CA SER A 52 -18.78 1.52 19.27
C SER A 52 -18.25 0.11 19.06
N ASP A 53 -17.76 -0.20 17.85
CA ASP A 53 -17.24 -1.51 17.44
C ASP A 53 -15.76 -1.37 17.12
N TYR A 54 -15.00 -0.91 18.11
CA TYR A 54 -13.55 -0.74 17.99
C TYR A 54 -12.82 -1.56 19.06
N PRO A 55 -11.93 -2.49 18.68
CA PRO A 55 -11.59 -2.86 17.29
C PRO A 55 -12.74 -3.61 16.59
N PRO A 56 -12.87 -3.52 15.25
CA PRO A 56 -13.95 -4.18 14.52
C PRO A 56 -13.87 -5.70 14.70
N SER A 57 -15.04 -6.33 14.81
CA SER A 57 -15.14 -7.79 14.88
C SER A 57 -14.69 -8.45 13.57
N ALA A 58 -14.29 -9.72 13.63
CA ALA A 58 -13.85 -10.46 12.44
C ALA A 58 -14.95 -10.57 11.37
N GLU A 59 -16.20 -10.68 11.79
CA GLU A 59 -17.38 -10.66 10.91
C GLU A 59 -17.57 -9.30 10.21
N ALA A 60 -17.32 -8.19 10.92
CA ALA A 60 -17.36 -6.85 10.33
C ALA A 60 -16.23 -6.68 9.30
N VAL A 61 -15.03 -7.14 9.63
CA VAL A 61 -13.88 -7.11 8.70
C VAL A 61 -14.15 -7.94 7.44
N ALA A 62 -14.67 -9.16 7.59
CA ALA A 62 -15.01 -10.02 6.45
C ALA A 62 -16.04 -9.34 5.53
N ARG A 63 -17.12 -8.81 6.10
CA ARG A 63 -18.15 -8.06 5.37
C ARG A 63 -17.57 -6.84 4.65
N ASN A 64 -16.72 -6.06 5.33
CA ASN A 64 -16.11 -4.88 4.74
C ASN A 64 -15.23 -5.24 3.53
N ARG A 65 -14.47 -6.34 3.60
CA ARG A 65 -13.67 -6.85 2.46
C ARG A 65 -14.55 -7.24 1.28
N GLU A 66 -15.66 -7.92 1.53
CA GLU A 66 -16.61 -8.26 0.47
C GLU A 66 -17.16 -7.01 -0.22
N ILE A 67 -17.55 -6.00 0.56
CA ILE A 67 -18.03 -4.73 0.00
C ILE A 67 -16.92 -4.03 -0.78
N TYR A 68 -15.68 -4.00 -0.25
CA TYR A 68 -14.52 -3.46 -0.96
C TYR A 68 -14.30 -4.18 -2.30
N ALA A 69 -14.36 -5.51 -2.31
CA ALA A 69 -14.20 -6.31 -3.53
C ALA A 69 -15.32 -6.03 -4.55
N ILE A 70 -16.56 -5.80 -4.14
CA ILE A 70 -17.65 -5.42 -5.04
C ILE A 70 -17.38 -4.03 -5.66
N ARG A 71 -16.92 -3.07 -4.84
CA ARG A 71 -16.63 -1.70 -5.30
C ARG A 71 -15.46 -1.63 -6.28
N HIS A 72 -14.41 -2.41 -6.05
CA HIS A 72 -13.18 -2.37 -6.86
C HIS A 72 -13.05 -3.49 -7.90
N GLY A 73 -13.85 -4.56 -7.77
CA GLY A 73 -13.84 -5.71 -8.69
C GLY A 73 -14.68 -5.51 -9.95
N ALA A 74 -15.67 -4.60 -9.93
CA ALA A 74 -16.47 -4.26 -11.12
C ALA A 74 -15.64 -3.59 -12.23
N ASP A 75 -14.56 -2.89 -11.86
CA ASP A 75 -13.65 -2.25 -12.81
C ASP A 75 -12.68 -3.27 -13.46
N ALA A 76 -12.33 -4.35 -12.75
CA ALA A 76 -11.46 -5.41 -13.28
C ALA A 76 -12.20 -6.40 -14.20
N ALA A 77 -13.54 -6.47 -14.09
CA ALA A 77 -14.40 -7.38 -14.86
C ALA A 77 -15.17 -6.69 -16.00
N SER A 78 -14.82 -5.45 -16.36
CA SER A 78 -15.27 -4.84 -17.61
C SER A 78 -14.21 -5.08 -18.70
N PRO A 79 -14.32 -6.14 -19.52
CA PRO A 79 -13.62 -6.15 -20.79
C PRO A 79 -14.24 -5.00 -21.60
N THR A 80 -13.51 -3.90 -21.74
CA THR A 80 -13.79 -2.86 -22.73
C THR A 80 -13.96 -3.58 -24.06
N THR A 81 -15.21 -3.82 -24.43
CA THR A 81 -15.56 -4.37 -25.72
C THR A 81 -15.48 -3.17 -26.65
N THR A 82 -14.24 -2.78 -26.97
CA THR A 82 -13.95 -1.95 -28.13
C THR A 82 -14.25 -2.84 -29.33
N THR A 83 -15.53 -2.92 -29.67
CA THR A 83 -16.00 -3.47 -30.94
C THR A 83 -16.82 -2.37 -31.59
N ASP A 84 -16.11 -1.62 -32.43
CA ASP A 84 -16.58 -1.27 -33.75
C ASP A 84 -17.94 -0.54 -33.85
N SER A 85 -17.91 0.78 -33.63
CA SER A 85 -18.94 1.69 -34.17
C SER A 85 -18.37 3.06 -34.55
N ALA A 86 -17.07 3.13 -34.80
CA ALA A 86 -16.41 4.33 -35.33
C ALA A 86 -16.27 4.33 -36.86
N ALA A 87 -16.64 3.24 -37.55
CA ALA A 87 -16.48 3.11 -39.00
C ALA A 87 -17.72 3.43 -39.85
N ALA A 88 -18.90 3.67 -39.26
CA ALA A 88 -20.17 3.72 -40.02
C ALA A 88 -20.81 5.11 -40.23
N HIS A 89 -20.16 6.23 -39.89
CA HIS A 89 -20.79 7.57 -40.00
C HIS A 89 -20.02 8.60 -40.85
N SER A 90 -19.00 8.22 -41.63
CA SER A 90 -18.26 9.19 -42.46
C SER A 90 -18.63 9.22 -43.95
N GLU A 91 -19.56 8.39 -44.43
CA GLU A 91 -20.00 8.42 -45.83
C GLU A 91 -21.49 8.73 -45.93
N SER A 92 -21.89 10.00 -45.88
CA SER A 92 -23.08 10.52 -46.57
C SER A 92 -23.32 11.99 -46.22
N ALA A 93 -22.55 12.90 -46.83
CA ALA A 93 -23.01 14.26 -47.13
C ALA A 93 -22.03 14.98 -48.06
N SER A 94 -22.07 14.65 -49.35
CA SER A 94 -21.56 15.54 -50.40
C SER A 94 -22.42 15.38 -51.65
N ASN A 95 -23.41 16.26 -51.78
CA ASN A 95 -23.90 16.88 -53.01
C ASN A 95 -24.86 18.02 -52.68
#